data_AF-A0A832VRC1-F1
#
_entry.id   AF-A0A832VRC1-F1
#
_cell.length_a   1.000
_cell.length_b   1.000
_cell.length_c   1.000
_cell.angle_alpha   90.00
_cell.angle_beta   90.00
_cell.angle_gamma   90.00
#
_symmetry.space_group_name_H-M   'P 1'
#
loop_
_entity.id
_entity.type
_entity.pdbx_description
1 polymer ?
#
loop_
_entity_poly.entity_id
_entity_poly.type
_entity_poly.pdbx_seq_one_letter_code
_entity_poly.pdbx_strand_id
1 'polypeptide(L)'
;IVKETGRLPLKRGPKALQEKGIPFYQLTDSGLLVAMSLEEFSQREKILERFFSQVQIDAEFLMELQVITKFVPRFFYSLLKNYIQAYCDGKFSDLLPLERTKFLSVSKDMVMTQKEFLDAFTGMAKQEKEKTLRFLDEIR
;
A
#
# COMPACT_ATOMS: atom_id res chain seq x y z
N ILE A 1 8.93 4.39 -11.09
CA ILE A 1 9.19 4.13 -9.64
C ILE A 1 10.12 5.17 -9.03
N VAL A 2 11.30 5.45 -9.59
CA VAL A 2 12.19 6.56 -9.15
C VAL A 2 12.32 7.63 -10.23
N LYS A 3 12.66 8.86 -9.84
CA LYS A 3 13.05 9.94 -10.77
C LYS A 3 14.36 10.60 -10.32
N GLU A 4 15.23 10.91 -11.28
CA GLU A 4 16.46 11.67 -11.00
C GLU A 4 16.09 13.09 -10.55
N THR A 5 16.71 13.56 -9.46
CA THR A 5 16.41 14.87 -8.85
C THR A 5 17.57 15.85 -8.98
N GLY A 6 18.72 15.36 -9.44
CA GLY A 6 19.91 16.15 -9.66
C GLY A 6 21.16 15.28 -9.61
N ARG A 7 22.31 15.94 -9.70
CA ARG A 7 23.62 15.28 -9.68
C ARG A 7 24.54 15.94 -8.67
N LEU A 8 25.16 15.13 -7.82
CA LEU A 8 26.13 15.60 -6.83
C LEU A 8 27.49 15.78 -7.48
N PRO A 9 28.12 16.96 -7.38
CA PRO A 9 29.42 17.21 -7.96
C PRO A 9 30.50 16.43 -7.19
N LEU A 10 31.37 15.73 -7.93
CA LEU A 10 32.50 15.02 -7.34
C LEU A 10 33.77 15.85 -7.42
N LYS A 11 34.46 16.00 -6.29
CA LYS A 11 35.74 16.71 -6.21
C LYS A 11 36.96 15.83 -6.53
N ARG A 12 36.81 14.50 -6.50
CA ARG A 12 37.87 13.50 -6.71
C ARG A 12 37.27 12.26 -7.39
N GLY A 13 38.10 11.46 -8.07
CA GLY A 13 37.68 10.24 -8.80
C GLY A 13 37.78 10.39 -10.34
N PRO A 14 37.14 9.52 -11.13
CA PRO A 14 37.19 9.60 -12.60
C PRO A 14 36.71 10.95 -13.14
N LYS A 15 37.47 11.58 -14.07
CA LYS A 15 37.13 12.91 -14.64
C LYS A 15 35.72 12.97 -15.21
N ALA A 16 35.26 11.92 -15.88
CA ALA A 16 33.91 11.84 -16.43
C ALA A 16 32.81 11.98 -15.34
N LEU A 17 33.05 11.47 -14.13
CA LEU A 17 32.12 11.60 -13.01
C LEU A 17 32.29 12.94 -12.27
N GLN A 18 33.48 13.56 -12.32
CA GLN A 18 33.68 14.93 -11.83
C GLN A 18 32.92 15.95 -12.69
N GLU A 19 32.93 15.77 -14.01
CA GLU A 19 32.21 16.62 -14.96
C GLU A 19 30.69 16.40 -14.92
N LYS A 20 30.23 15.13 -14.86
CA LYS A 20 28.81 14.80 -14.93
C LYS A 20 28.11 14.73 -13.56
N GLY A 21 28.86 14.56 -12.47
CA GLY A 21 28.32 14.30 -11.13
C GLY A 21 27.67 12.90 -10.98
N ILE A 22 27.41 12.51 -9.73
CA ILE A 22 26.67 11.27 -9.41
C ILE A 22 25.17 11.60 -9.32
N PRO A 23 24.30 10.93 -10.11
CA PRO A 23 22.87 11.16 -10.00
C PRO A 23 22.33 10.70 -8.64
N PHE A 24 21.42 11.48 -8.08
CA PHE A 24 20.60 11.06 -6.94
C PHE A 24 19.13 11.06 -7.32
N TYR A 25 18.39 10.15 -6.70
CA TYR A 25 17.02 9.83 -7.06
C TYR A 25 16.09 10.07 -5.90
N GLN A 26 14.82 10.34 -6.22
CA GLN A 26 13.72 10.35 -5.27
C GLN A 26 12.63 9.39 -5.74
N LEU A 27 11.84 8.87 -4.81
CA LEU A 27 10.66 8.09 -5.15
C LEU A 27 9.63 8.99 -5.86
N THR A 28 9.06 8.45 -6.93
CA THR A 28 7.81 8.96 -7.52
C THR A 28 6.62 8.58 -6.64
N ASP A 29 5.42 9.11 -6.88
CA ASP A 29 4.22 8.70 -6.11
C ASP A 29 3.94 7.20 -6.23
N SER A 30 4.13 6.62 -7.43
CA SER A 30 4.10 5.17 -7.63
C SER A 30 5.20 4.46 -6.84
N GLY A 31 6.38 5.07 -6.70
CA GLY A 31 7.46 4.51 -5.89
C GLY A 31 7.18 4.58 -4.39
N LEU A 32 6.51 5.63 -3.91
CA LEU A 32 6.01 5.71 -2.53
C LEU A 32 4.98 4.60 -2.28
N LEU A 33 4.07 4.37 -3.23
CA LEU A 33 3.08 3.29 -3.14
C LEU A 33 3.73 1.91 -3.02
N VAL A 34 4.77 1.65 -3.82
CA VAL A 34 5.57 0.41 -3.71
C VAL A 34 6.25 0.32 -2.35
N ALA A 35 6.91 1.39 -1.90
CA ALA A 35 7.62 1.40 -0.62
C ALA A 35 6.69 1.13 0.58
N MET A 36 5.43 1.61 0.54
CA MET A 36 4.43 1.35 1.57
C MET A 36 3.98 -0.12 1.65
N SER A 37 4.16 -0.90 0.58
CA SER A 37 3.85 -2.34 0.59
C SER A 37 4.92 -3.20 1.27
N LEU A 38 6.13 -2.67 1.49
CA LEU A 38 7.27 -3.40 2.03
C LEU A 38 7.21 -3.50 3.55
N GLU A 39 7.33 -4.72 4.08
CA GLU A 39 7.12 -5.02 5.50
C GLU A 39 8.14 -4.32 6.44
N GLU A 40 9.33 -4.03 5.94
CA GLU A 40 10.45 -3.45 6.66
C GLU A 40 10.39 -1.92 6.71
N PHE A 41 9.46 -1.30 5.96
CA PHE A 41 9.38 0.15 5.91
C PHE A 41 8.71 0.69 7.19
N SER A 42 9.47 1.39 8.03
CA SER A 42 9.06 1.82 9.38
C SER A 42 8.25 3.13 9.44
N GLN A 43 8.15 3.88 8.34
CA GLN A 43 7.49 5.19 8.29
C GLN A 43 6.24 5.22 7.38
N ARG A 44 5.56 4.09 7.21
CA ARG A 44 4.44 3.96 6.26
C ARG A 44 3.31 4.95 6.51
N GLU A 45 2.95 5.15 7.78
CA GLU A 45 1.82 6.01 8.16
C GLU A 45 2.01 7.45 7.67
N LYS A 46 3.17 8.06 7.93
CA LYS A 46 3.49 9.42 7.49
C LYS A 46 3.54 9.54 5.96
N ILE A 47 4.05 8.52 5.28
CA ILE A 47 4.09 8.50 3.81
C ILE A 47 2.69 8.33 3.23
N LEU A 48 1.84 7.54 3.87
CA LEU A 48 0.47 7.29 3.43
C LEU A 48 -0.39 8.55 3.52
N GLU A 49 -0.26 9.32 4.61
CA GLU A 49 -0.90 10.64 4.74
C GLU A 49 -0.46 11.58 3.62
N ARG A 50 0.86 11.64 3.35
CA ARG A 50 1.39 12.42 2.24
C ARG A 50 0.87 11.93 0.89
N PHE A 51 0.81 10.62 0.67
CA PHE A 51 0.33 10.03 -0.58
C PHE A 51 -1.14 10.39 -0.83
N PHE A 52 -2.00 10.24 0.19
CA PHE A 52 -3.42 10.59 0.10
C PHE A 52 -3.68 12.08 -0.13
N SER A 53 -2.76 12.98 0.24
CA SER A 53 -2.89 14.41 -0.05
C SER A 53 -2.38 14.83 -1.44
N GLN A 54 -1.64 13.96 -2.14
CA GLN A 54 -0.94 14.31 -3.39
C GLN A 54 -1.51 13.60 -4.62
N VAL A 55 -2.16 12.45 -4.44
CA VAL A 55 -2.61 11.60 -5.55
C VAL A 55 -4.08 11.81 -5.86
N GLN A 56 -4.42 11.78 -7.15
CA GLN A 56 -5.80 11.80 -7.61
C GLN A 56 -6.46 10.45 -7.30
N ILE A 57 -7.33 10.45 -6.29
CA ILE A 57 -8.17 9.34 -5.87
C ILE A 57 -9.60 9.87 -5.79
N ASP A 58 -10.57 9.05 -6.18
CA ASP A 58 -11.97 9.36 -5.94
C ASP A 58 -12.22 9.66 -4.44
N ALA A 59 -13.00 10.70 -4.15
CA ALA A 59 -13.15 11.22 -2.79
C ALA A 59 -13.85 10.23 -1.85
N GLU A 60 -14.86 9.51 -2.35
CA GLU A 60 -15.57 8.48 -1.59
C GLU A 60 -14.62 7.31 -1.30
N PHE A 61 -13.92 6.84 -2.32
CA PHE A 61 -12.95 5.77 -2.16
C PHE A 61 -11.81 6.15 -1.19
N LEU A 62 -11.34 7.40 -1.23
CA LEU A 62 -10.34 7.89 -0.29
C LEU A 62 -10.84 7.85 1.17
N MET A 63 -12.10 8.26 1.42
CA MET A 63 -12.69 8.19 2.76
C MET A 63 -12.79 6.73 3.25
N GLU A 64 -13.18 5.80 2.39
CA GLU A 64 -13.20 4.36 2.71
C GLU A 64 -11.80 3.85 3.08
N LEU A 65 -10.78 4.18 2.27
CA LEU A 65 -9.40 3.79 2.55
C LEU A 65 -8.88 4.37 3.87
N GLN A 66 -9.23 5.61 4.21
CA GLN A 66 -8.86 6.24 5.48
C GLN A 66 -9.47 5.50 6.69
N VAL A 67 -10.73 5.08 6.59
CA VAL A 67 -11.38 4.27 7.64
C VAL A 67 -10.68 2.92 7.80
N ILE A 68 -10.44 2.20 6.70
CA ILE A 68 -9.79 0.88 6.75
C ILE A 68 -8.37 1.01 7.31
N THR A 69 -7.60 2.00 6.85
CA THR A 69 -6.24 2.25 7.33
C THR A 69 -6.23 2.53 8.84
N LYS A 70 -7.20 3.31 9.33
CA LYS A 70 -7.29 3.67 10.76
C LYS A 70 -7.63 2.49 11.66
N PHE A 71 -8.61 1.67 11.29
CA PHE A 71 -9.15 0.63 12.18
C PHE A 71 -8.59 -0.77 11.91
N VAL A 72 -8.20 -1.06 10.68
CA VAL A 72 -7.72 -2.38 10.25
C VAL A 72 -6.45 -2.25 9.37
N PRO A 73 -5.38 -1.59 9.86
CA PRO A 73 -4.21 -1.24 9.04
C PRO A 73 -3.53 -2.45 8.39
N ARG A 74 -3.47 -3.59 9.10
CA ARG A 74 -2.91 -4.84 8.53
C ARG A 74 -3.66 -5.30 7.29
N PHE A 75 -4.99 -5.18 7.31
CA PHE A 75 -5.82 -5.53 6.16
C PHE A 75 -5.57 -4.55 5.00
N PHE A 76 -5.51 -3.24 5.27
CA PHE A 76 -5.16 -2.24 4.26
C PHE A 76 -3.82 -2.56 3.57
N TYR A 77 -2.77 -2.82 4.35
CA TYR A 77 -1.45 -3.14 3.78
C TYR A 77 -1.44 -4.46 3.00
N SER A 78 -2.25 -5.46 3.39
CA SER A 78 -2.43 -6.68 2.59
C SER A 78 -3.10 -6.41 1.24
N LEU A 79 -4.15 -5.56 1.21
CA LEU A 79 -4.77 -5.13 -0.05
C LEU A 79 -3.77 -4.40 -0.94
N LEU A 80 -2.99 -3.49 -0.35
CA LEU A 80 -1.95 -2.74 -1.05
C LEU A 80 -0.86 -3.67 -1.61
N LYS A 81 -0.40 -4.65 -0.83
CA LYS A 81 0.57 -5.66 -1.28
C LYS A 81 0.05 -6.45 -2.48
N ASN A 82 -1.19 -6.91 -2.46
CA ASN A 82 -1.80 -7.61 -3.59
C ASN A 82 -1.91 -6.72 -4.83
N TYR A 83 -2.22 -5.43 -4.66
CA TYR A 83 -2.26 -4.45 -5.75
C TYR A 83 -0.89 -4.23 -6.37
N ILE A 84 0.15 -4.03 -5.56
CA ILE A 84 1.53 -3.90 -6.05
C ILE A 84 1.99 -5.20 -6.72
N GLN A 85 1.66 -6.37 -6.17
CA GLN A 85 2.00 -7.65 -6.77
C GLN A 85 1.35 -7.81 -8.15
N ALA A 86 0.07 -7.47 -8.28
CA ALA A 86 -0.63 -7.51 -9.57
C ALA A 86 0.00 -6.60 -10.63
N TYR A 87 0.50 -5.44 -10.22
CA TYR A 87 1.30 -4.57 -11.08
C TYR A 87 2.62 -5.22 -11.50
N CYS A 88 3.37 -5.79 -10.54
CA CYS A 88 4.62 -6.49 -10.82
C CYS A 88 4.44 -7.71 -11.74
N ASP A 89 3.30 -8.39 -11.64
CA ASP A 89 2.90 -9.52 -12.49
C ASP A 89 2.42 -9.08 -13.89
N GLY A 90 2.36 -7.77 -14.16
CA GLY A 90 1.93 -7.23 -15.45
C GLY A 90 0.42 -7.29 -15.69
N LYS A 91 -0.41 -7.46 -14.65
CA LYS A 91 -1.89 -7.45 -14.80
C LYS A 91 -2.42 -6.07 -15.25
N PHE A 92 -1.64 -5.01 -15.03
CA PHE A 92 -1.87 -3.66 -15.54
C PHE A 92 -0.55 -2.88 -15.60
N SER A 93 -0.48 -1.87 -16.47
CA SER A 93 0.76 -1.14 -16.80
C SER A 93 1.12 -0.01 -15.85
N ASP A 94 0.16 0.47 -15.06
CA ASP A 94 0.30 1.70 -14.28
C ASP A 94 -0.30 1.55 -12.88
N LEU A 95 0.47 1.97 -11.88
CA LEU A 95 0.06 1.98 -10.46
C LEU A 95 -0.92 3.11 -10.13
N LEU A 96 -0.89 4.19 -10.90
CA LEU A 96 -1.67 5.39 -10.70
C LEU A 96 -2.42 5.78 -11.98
N PRO A 97 -3.62 6.41 -11.88
CA PRO A 97 -4.33 6.74 -10.63
C PRO A 97 -4.80 5.49 -9.87
N LEU A 98 -5.01 5.63 -8.56
CA LEU A 98 -5.46 4.51 -7.73
C LEU A 98 -6.97 4.28 -7.93
N GLU A 99 -7.30 3.42 -8.88
CA GLU A 99 -8.69 3.13 -9.23
C GLU A 99 -9.32 2.07 -8.31
N ARG A 100 -10.52 2.36 -7.79
CA ARG A 100 -11.27 1.47 -6.89
C ARG A 100 -11.46 0.06 -7.47
N THR A 101 -11.94 -0.02 -8.71
CA THR A 101 -12.24 -1.30 -9.38
C THR A 101 -10.98 -2.15 -9.51
N LYS A 102 -9.87 -1.56 -9.96
CA LYS A 102 -8.57 -2.22 -10.07
C LYS A 102 -8.05 -2.67 -8.71
N PHE A 103 -8.06 -1.77 -7.71
CA PHE A 103 -7.59 -2.04 -6.35
C PHE A 103 -8.35 -3.18 -5.66
N LEU A 104 -9.68 -3.23 -5.81
CA LEU A 104 -10.50 -4.27 -5.19
C LEU A 104 -10.48 -5.59 -5.96
N SER A 105 -10.44 -5.54 -7.30
CA SER A 105 -10.52 -6.75 -8.14
C SER A 105 -9.40 -7.75 -7.88
N VAL A 106 -8.18 -7.27 -7.61
CA VAL A 106 -7.00 -8.11 -7.34
C VAL A 106 -7.05 -8.81 -5.99
N SER A 107 -7.92 -8.36 -5.09
CA SER A 107 -8.11 -8.94 -3.75
C SER A 107 -9.54 -9.41 -3.52
N LYS A 108 -10.31 -9.64 -4.60
CA LYS A 108 -11.75 -9.91 -4.53
C LYS A 108 -12.08 -11.04 -3.55
N ASP A 109 -11.42 -12.19 -3.66
CA ASP A 109 -11.73 -13.37 -2.83
C ASP A 109 -11.38 -13.13 -1.35
N MET A 110 -10.26 -12.44 -1.09
CA MET A 110 -9.86 -12.02 0.25
C MET A 110 -10.92 -11.08 0.87
N VAL A 111 -11.36 -10.06 0.11
CA VAL A 111 -12.38 -9.10 0.56
C VAL A 111 -13.71 -9.80 0.81
N MET A 112 -14.13 -10.71 -0.07
CA MET A 112 -15.38 -11.45 0.07
C MET A 112 -15.36 -12.35 1.32
N THR A 113 -14.26 -13.05 1.57
CA THR A 113 -14.09 -13.89 2.76
C THR A 113 -14.17 -13.06 4.04
N GLN A 114 -13.49 -11.90 4.08
CA GLN A 114 -13.54 -11.01 5.23
C GLN A 114 -14.92 -10.40 5.44
N LYS A 115 -15.61 -10.04 4.36
CA LYS A 115 -16.98 -9.54 4.42
C LYS A 115 -17.94 -10.59 5.00
N GLU A 116 -17.91 -11.81 4.47
CA GLU A 116 -18.73 -12.92 4.97
C GLU A 116 -18.51 -13.13 6.48
N PHE A 117 -17.25 -13.17 6.91
CA PHE A 117 -16.91 -13.34 8.31
C PHE A 117 -17.45 -12.19 9.18
N LEU A 118 -17.27 -10.93 8.76
CA LEU A 118 -17.75 -9.76 9.50
C LEU A 118 -19.29 -9.71 9.57
N ASP A 119 -19.96 -9.95 8.44
CA ASP A 119 -21.43 -9.98 8.37
C ASP A 119 -21.98 -11.06 9.32
N ALA A 120 -21.43 -12.28 9.26
CA ALA A 120 -21.81 -13.35 10.18
C ALA A 120 -21.50 -12.98 11.64
N PHE A 121 -20.31 -12.43 11.90
CA PHE A 121 -19.87 -12.05 13.24
C PHE A 121 -20.79 -11.00 13.85
N THR A 122 -21.31 -10.03 13.08
CA THR A 122 -22.25 -9.03 13.64
C THR A 122 -23.51 -9.66 14.22
N GLY A 123 -24.06 -10.68 13.54
CA GLY A 123 -25.27 -11.40 13.94
C GLY A 123 -25.09 -12.43 15.05
N MET A 124 -23.86 -12.85 15.35
CA MET A 124 -23.57 -13.83 16.40
C MET A 124 -23.97 -13.33 17.81
N ALA A 125 -24.48 -14.25 18.62
CA ALA A 125 -24.65 -14.03 20.05
C ALA A 125 -23.30 -13.88 20.76
N LYS A 126 -23.29 -13.28 21.95
CA LYS A 126 -22.04 -12.99 22.70
C LYS A 126 -21.15 -14.23 22.88
N GLN A 127 -21.73 -15.37 23.26
CA GLN A 127 -20.97 -16.60 23.49
C GLN A 127 -20.34 -17.15 22.20
N GLU A 128 -21.00 -16.98 21.05
CA GLU A 128 -20.51 -17.41 19.74
C GLU A 128 -19.38 -16.51 19.24
N LYS A 129 -19.50 -15.19 19.45
CA LYS A 129 -18.42 -14.22 19.21
C LYS A 129 -17.16 -14.59 20.02
N GLU A 130 -17.33 -14.88 21.30
CA GLU A 130 -16.22 -15.27 22.17
C GLU A 130 -15.56 -16.59 21.74
N LYS A 131 -16.34 -17.59 21.33
CA LYS A 131 -15.79 -18.86 20.78
C LYS A 131 -15.02 -18.62 19.48
N THR A 132 -15.56 -17.79 18.59
CA THR A 132 -14.94 -17.48 17.30
C THR A 132 -13.62 -16.72 17.48
N LEU A 133 -13.58 -15.73 18.38
CA LEU A 133 -12.34 -15.01 18.69
C LEU A 133 -11.28 -15.94 19.29
N ARG A 134 -11.66 -16.85 20.19
CA ARG A 134 -10.74 -17.85 20.74
C ARG A 134 -10.13 -18.74 19.65
N PHE A 135 -10.95 -19.20 18.70
CA PHE A 135 -10.46 -19.98 17.56
C PHE A 135 -9.42 -19.21 16.73
N LEU A 136 -9.63 -17.91 16.50
CA LEU A 136 -8.66 -17.09 15.75
C LEU A 136 -7.38 -16.80 16.54
N ASP A 137 -7.46 -16.72 17.87
CA ASP A 137 -6.28 -16.52 18.73
C ASP A 137 -5.34 -17.74 18.72
N GLU A 138 -5.83 -18.93 18.39
CA GLU A 138 -5.00 -20.16 18.27
C GLU A 138 -4.04 -20.12 17.06
N ILE A 139 -4.26 -19.23 16.10
CA ILE A 139 -3.45 -19.11 14.86
C ILE A 139 -2.15 -18.29 15.11
N ARG A 140 -1.90 -17.84 16.35
CA ARG A 140 -0.73 -17.03 16.71
C ARG A 140 0.60 -17.78 16.69
#